data_AF-A0A3D1PBI4-F1
#
_entry.id   AF-A0A3D1PBI4-F1
#
_cell.length_a   1.000
_cell.length_b   1.000
_cell.length_c   1.000
_cell.angle_alpha   90.00
_cell.angle_beta   90.00
_cell.angle_gamma   90.00
#
_symmetry.space_group_name_H-M   'P 1'
#
loop_
_entity.id
_entity.type
_entity.pdbx_description
1 polymer ?
#
loop_
_entity_poly.entity_id
_entity_poly.type
_entity_poly.pdbx_seq_one_letter_code
_entity_poly.pdbx_strand_id
1 'polypeptide(L)' 'MINFTEYTILLVEDDPNDVFLIQRAFRKANLANPIQVMNDGEAAV' A
#
# COMPACT_ATOMS: atom_id res chain seq x y z
N MET A 1 -4.91 -23.79 -0.75
CA MET A 1 -4.47 -22.68 -1.64
C MET A 1 -4.24 -21.47 -0.76
N ILE A 2 -3.14 -20.75 -0.96
CA ILE A 2 -2.88 -19.50 -0.22
C ILE A 2 -3.71 -18.39 -0.87
N ASN A 3 -4.47 -17.64 -0.07
CA ASN A 3 -5.23 -16.49 -0.51
C ASN A 3 -4.37 -15.22 -0.36
N PHE A 4 -3.83 -14.71 -1.46
CA PHE A 4 -2.94 -13.55 -1.40
C PHE A 4 -3.66 -12.23 -1.13
N THR A 5 -5.00 -12.17 -1.26
CA THR A 5 -5.75 -10.90 -1.09
C THR A 5 -5.88 -10.47 0.37
N GLU A 6 -5.65 -11.37 1.33
CA GLU A 6 -5.69 -11.07 2.76
C GLU A 6 -4.37 -10.47 3.28
N TYR A 7 -3.31 -10.50 2.47
CA TYR A 7 -2.02 -9.92 2.85
C TYR A 7 -2.04 -8.40 2.66
N THR A 8 -1.73 -7.69 3.75
CA THR A 8 -1.53 -6.24 3.73
C THR A 8 -0.24 -5.89 3.01
N ILE A 9 -0.32 -4.90 2.13
CA ILE A 9 0.84 -4.29 1.48
C ILE A 9 1.25 -3.06 2.31
N LEU A 10 2.49 -3.04 2.78
CA LEU A 10 3.07 -1.89 3.45
C LEU A 10 3.64 -0.92 2.41
N LEU A 11 3.10 0.29 2.35
CA LEU A 11 3.58 1.39 1.53
C LEU A 11 4.33 2.37 2.44
N VAL A 12 5.64 2.46 2.28
CA VAL A 12 6.48 3.44 2.97
C VAL A 12 6.75 4.58 1.99
N GLU A 13 6.12 5.72 2.20
CA GLU A 13 6.19 6.87 1.29
C GLU A 13 5.89 8.15 2.09
N ASP A 14 6.80 9.12 2.02
CA ASP A 14 6.72 10.37 2.78
C ASP A 14 5.99 11.48 2.00
N ASP A 15 6.00 11.43 0.66
CA ASP A 15 5.22 12.36 -0.17
C ASP A 15 3.74 11.95 -0.27
N PRO A 16 2.79 12.78 0.21
CA PRO A 16 1.36 12.48 0.12
C PRO A 16 0.82 12.38 -1.31
N ASN A 17 1.46 13.02 -2.29
CA ASN A 17 1.08 12.90 -3.70
C ASN A 17 1.42 11.50 -4.24
N ASP A 18 2.57 10.96 -3.88
CA ASP A 18 3.00 9.63 -4.32
C ASP A 18 2.15 8.54 -3.67
N VAL A 19 1.84 8.67 -2.36
CA VAL A 19 0.83 7.84 -1.69
C VAL A 19 -0.49 7.83 -2.46
N PHE A 20 -0.99 9.00 -2.83
CA PHE A 20 -2.26 9.13 -3.56
C PHE A 20 -2.20 8.45 -4.94
N LEU A 21 -1.11 8.67 -5.70
CA LEU A 21 -0.93 8.09 -7.03
C LEU A 21 -0.83 6.56 -6.97
N ILE A 22 -0.12 6.02 -5.98
CA ILE A 22 0.02 4.57 -5.77
C ILE A 22 -1.32 3.96 -5.38
N GLN A 23 -2.04 4.53 -4.39
CA GLN A 23 -3.36 4.04 -4.02
C GLN A 23 -4.35 4.08 -5.21
N ARG A 24 -4.27 5.12 -6.05
CA ARG A 24 -5.08 5.20 -7.28
C ARG A 24 -4.71 4.10 -8.27
N ALA A 25 -3.43 3.79 -8.44
CA ALA A 25 -2.98 2.71 -9.32
C ALA A 25 -3.51 1.35 -8.85
N PHE A 26 -3.47 1.08 -7.54
CA PHE A 26 -3.99 -0.17 -6.96
C PHE A 26 -5.49 -0.33 -7.21
N ARG A 27 -6.27 0.73 -7.00
CA ARG A 27 -7.71 0.73 -7.34
C ARG A 27 -7.96 0.45 -8.81
N LYS A 28 -7.18 1.04 -9.72
CA LYS A 28 -7.30 0.82 -11.17
C LYS A 28 -6.90 -0.61 -11.59
N ALA A 29 -5.94 -1.20 -10.89
CA ALA A 29 -5.48 -2.57 -11.13
C ALA A 29 -6.40 -3.62 -10.49
N ASN A 30 -7.46 -3.23 -9.79
CA ASN A 30 -8.35 -4.11 -9.03
C ASN A 30 -7.59 -5.00 -8.02
N LEU A 31 -6.56 -4.46 -7.38
CA LEU A 31 -5.86 -5.14 -6.29
C LEU A 31 -6.70 -5.07 -5.02
N ALA A 32 -7.14 -6.22 -4.52
CA ALA A 32 -7.98 -6.33 -3.32
C ALA A 32 -7.19 -6.27 -2.01
N ASN A 33 -5.86 -6.28 -2.09
CA ASN A 33 -4.96 -6.20 -0.94
C ASN A 33 -5.16 -4.88 -0.18
N PRO A 34 -5.32 -4.93 1.16
CA PRO A 34 -5.24 -3.73 2.00
C PRO A 34 -3.88 -3.05 1.84
N ILE A 35 -3.85 -1.71 1.87
CA ILE A 35 -2.62 -0.93 1.88
C ILE A 35 -2.51 -0.23 3.23
N GLN A 36 -1.41 -0.46 3.94
CA GLN A 36 -1.01 0.29 5.12
C GLN A 36 0.06 1.30 4.72
N VAL A 37 -0.18 2.59 4.96
CA VAL A 37 0.76 3.66 4.61
C VAL A 37 1.55 4.09 5.84
N MET A 38 2.87 4.16 5.73
CA MET A 38 3.79 4.71 6.73
C MET A 38 4.57 5.86 6.10
N ASN A 39 4.71 6.97 6.83
CA ASN A 39 5.37 8.20 6.33
C ASN A 39 6.88 8.24 6.62
N ASP A 40 7.39 7.30 7.41
CA ASP A 40 8.81 7.21 7.78
C ASP A 40 9.24 5.73 7.76
N GLY A 41 10.42 5.46 7.20
CA GLY A 41 11.01 4.12 7.15
C GLY A 41 11.32 3.54 8.53
N GLU A 42 11.51 4.38 9.55
CA GLU A 42 11.65 3.92 10.94
C GLU A 42 10.32 3.40 11.55
N ALA A 43 9.17 3.72 10.95
CA ALA A 43 7.87 3.18 11.37
C ALA A 43 7.55 1.82 10.72
N ALA A 44 8.44 1.29 9.87
CA ALA A 44 8.25 0.05 9.10
C ALA A 44 8.78 -1.23 9.79
N VAL A 45 9.09 -1.17 11.10
CA VAL A 45 9.73 -2.25 11.88
C VAL A 45 8.73 -3.11 12.64
#